data_AF-A0A962YPL6-F1
#
_entry.id   AF-A0A962YPL6-F1
#
_cell.length_a   1.000
_cell.length_b   1.000
_cell.length_c   1.000
_cell.angle_alpha   90.00
_cell.angle_beta   90.00
_cell.angle_gamma   90.00
#
_symmetry.space_group_name_H-M   'P 1'
#
loop_
_entity.id
_entity.type
_entity.pdbx_description
1 polymer ?
#
loop_
_entity_poly.entity_id
_entity_poly.type
_entity_poly.pdbx_seq_one_letter_code
_entity_poly.pdbx_strand_id
1 'polypeptide(L)'
;FSRKWSLFSPRTAIHKLADSLLSGPDFILEIESLRINRKTLIESAFLLSVLKALGQRLQDYRQGSDIATTLKSLLADLGETPTYKMQGYEDLRRNTLKSLVEGLIAWTERQGGIAVDQTLDLLHSLIGDPRLYPIRWKDIDPSKRETVEKWLTKVTLEAFFRVIRELPTHRDDMVEEREQFWRGFEKSILRAWLITASDGLEIARRLLGQSFGKFEAGSNVRRDHLGLMLQIGNYVILEMNETGSTLFWPVGDQGMPTLFRQNYSRSEILSMFSGGSKSTTGRFLLQHLPPKNWQSKYRNELRRIGVSPNG
;
A
#
# COMPACT_ATOMS: atom_id res chain seq x y z
N PHE A 1 -6.55 30.59 -27.00
CA PHE A 1 -5.64 29.71 -26.23
C PHE A 1 -4.45 30.45 -25.61
N SER A 2 -3.55 31.06 -26.40
CA SER A 2 -2.33 31.72 -25.89
C SER A 2 -2.56 32.81 -24.82
N ARG A 3 -3.63 33.60 -24.94
CA ARG A 3 -4.06 34.58 -23.93
C ARG A 3 -4.69 33.94 -22.69
N LYS A 4 -5.56 32.94 -22.86
CA LYS A 4 -6.23 32.21 -21.76
C LYS A 4 -5.18 31.60 -20.81
N TRP A 5 -4.24 30.87 -21.40
CA TRP A 5 -3.18 30.15 -20.69
C TRP A 5 -1.90 30.95 -20.51
N SER A 6 -1.84 32.21 -20.97
CA SER A 6 -0.65 33.06 -20.85
C SER A 6 0.63 32.36 -21.34
N LEU A 7 0.59 31.66 -22.49
CA LEU A 7 1.73 30.85 -22.99
C LEU A 7 3.02 31.65 -23.19
N PHE A 8 2.92 32.95 -23.45
CA PHE A 8 4.08 33.85 -23.57
C PHE A 8 4.70 34.22 -22.21
N SER A 9 4.09 33.78 -21.11
CA SER A 9 4.58 33.88 -19.74
C SER A 9 4.69 32.46 -19.16
N PRO A 10 5.78 31.71 -19.45
CA PRO A 10 5.88 30.28 -19.16
C PRO A 10 5.55 29.88 -17.72
N ARG A 11 6.01 30.67 -16.74
CA ARG A 11 5.69 30.44 -15.31
C ARG A 11 4.18 30.54 -15.04
N THR A 12 3.54 31.60 -15.54
CA THR A 12 2.09 31.79 -15.38
C THR A 12 1.31 30.69 -16.09
N ALA A 13 1.76 30.26 -17.27
CA ALA A 13 1.13 29.18 -18.02
C ALA A 13 1.14 27.86 -17.25
N ILE A 14 2.30 27.48 -16.69
CA ILE A 14 2.46 26.26 -15.88
C ILE A 14 1.45 26.23 -14.73
N HIS A 15 1.34 27.31 -13.96
CA HIS A 15 0.43 27.36 -12.82
C HIS A 15 -1.05 27.35 -13.24
N LYS A 16 -1.42 28.09 -14.28
CA LYS A 16 -2.80 28.06 -14.79
C LYS A 16 -3.21 26.67 -15.26
N LEU A 17 -2.32 25.96 -15.97
CA LEU A 17 -2.62 24.61 -16.46
C LEU A 17 -2.69 23.60 -15.31
N ALA A 18 -1.84 23.73 -14.30
CA ALA A 18 -1.95 22.94 -13.08
C ALA A 18 -3.31 23.16 -12.37
N ASP A 19 -3.77 24.42 -12.27
CA ASP A 19 -5.08 24.76 -11.69
C ASP A 19 -6.25 24.22 -12.54
N SER A 20 -6.08 24.18 -13.87
CA SER A 20 -7.05 23.55 -14.77
C SER A 20 -7.21 22.06 -14.53
N LEU A 21 -6.09 21.34 -14.34
CA LEU A 21 -6.11 19.91 -14.04
C LEU A 21 -6.86 19.60 -12.73
N LEU A 22 -6.81 20.53 -11.77
CA LEU A 22 -7.58 20.41 -10.52
C LEU A 22 -9.08 20.62 -10.71
N SER A 23 -9.45 21.42 -11.72
CA SER A 23 -10.84 21.79 -12.00
C SER A 23 -11.57 20.81 -12.92
N GLY A 24 -10.85 19.92 -13.62
CA GLY A 24 -11.44 18.84 -14.42
C GLY A 24 -10.71 18.53 -15.73
N PRO A 25 -11.31 17.67 -16.59
CA PRO A 25 -10.69 17.15 -17.81
C PRO A 25 -10.52 18.17 -18.95
N ASP A 26 -11.01 19.40 -18.77
CA ASP A 26 -10.98 20.49 -19.76
C ASP A 26 -9.59 20.70 -20.38
N PHE A 27 -8.53 20.47 -19.60
CA PHE A 27 -7.14 20.59 -20.06
C PHE A 27 -6.83 19.70 -21.29
N ILE A 28 -7.22 18.42 -21.27
CA ILE A 28 -6.87 17.49 -22.35
C ILE A 28 -7.59 17.88 -23.63
N LEU A 29 -8.90 18.11 -23.52
CA LEU A 29 -9.74 18.52 -24.64
C LEU A 29 -9.24 19.84 -25.24
N GLU A 30 -8.82 20.78 -24.40
CA GLU A 30 -8.28 22.05 -24.86
C GLU A 30 -6.91 21.92 -25.54
N ILE A 31 -6.02 21.03 -25.10
CA ILE A 31 -4.74 20.84 -25.80
C ILE A 31 -4.94 20.14 -27.14
N GLU A 32 -5.81 19.13 -27.21
CA GLU A 32 -6.12 18.44 -28.46
C GLU A 32 -6.72 19.40 -29.50
N SER A 33 -7.52 20.38 -29.06
CA SER A 33 -8.07 21.44 -29.93
C SER A 33 -7.01 22.29 -30.64
N LEU A 34 -5.76 22.29 -30.15
CA LEU A 34 -4.64 23.03 -30.73
C LEU A 34 -3.82 22.21 -31.72
N ARG A 35 -4.25 20.98 -32.01
CA ARG A 35 -3.49 20.03 -32.82
C ARG A 35 -2.13 19.67 -32.22
N ILE A 36 -1.93 19.89 -30.92
CA ILE A 36 -0.81 19.31 -30.19
C ILE A 36 -1.17 17.84 -29.98
N ASN A 37 -0.38 16.94 -30.58
CA ASN A 37 -0.59 15.52 -30.42
C ASN A 37 -0.41 15.15 -28.93
N ARG A 38 -1.38 14.39 -28.38
CA ARG A 38 -1.36 13.89 -27.00
C ARG A 38 -0.02 13.23 -26.66
N LYS A 39 0.52 12.39 -27.56
CA LYS A 39 1.84 11.76 -27.41
C LYS A 39 2.97 12.77 -27.23
N THR A 40 2.98 13.81 -28.06
CA THR A 40 3.99 14.89 -27.98
C THR A 40 3.88 15.65 -26.67
N LEU A 41 2.66 15.89 -26.17
CA LEU A 41 2.45 16.52 -24.87
C LEU A 41 2.96 15.65 -23.73
N ILE A 42 2.54 14.38 -23.69
CA ILE A 42 2.84 13.48 -22.56
C ILE A 42 4.34 13.18 -22.44
N GLU A 43 5.07 13.19 -23.55
CA GLU A 43 6.52 12.99 -23.56
C GLU A 43 7.30 14.29 -23.29
N SER A 44 6.66 15.45 -23.13
CA SER A 44 7.37 16.74 -23.06
C SER A 44 7.87 17.13 -21.65
N ALA A 45 8.99 17.85 -21.62
CA ALA A 45 9.48 18.52 -20.40
C ALA A 45 8.51 19.60 -19.86
N PHE A 46 7.65 20.10 -20.74
CA PHE A 46 6.58 21.01 -20.38
C PHE A 46 5.57 20.35 -19.46
N LEU A 47 5.09 19.14 -19.80
CA LEU A 47 4.16 18.41 -18.93
C LEU A 47 4.80 18.07 -17.59
N LEU A 48 6.10 17.71 -17.54
CA LEU A 48 6.81 17.53 -16.27
C LEU A 48 6.72 18.77 -15.37
N SER A 49 6.84 19.96 -15.96
CA SER A 49 6.76 21.23 -15.21
C SER A 49 5.34 21.51 -14.73
N VAL A 50 4.32 21.20 -15.54
CA VAL A 50 2.90 21.29 -15.15
C VAL A 50 2.58 20.31 -14.01
N LEU A 51 3.01 19.06 -14.11
CA LEU A 51 2.79 18.04 -13.08
C LEU A 51 3.52 18.38 -11.78
N LYS A 52 4.71 18.97 -11.85
CA LYS A 52 5.42 19.46 -10.67
C LYS A 52 4.60 20.55 -9.96
N ALA A 53 4.14 21.54 -10.72
CA ALA A 53 3.32 22.62 -10.17
C ALA A 53 1.98 22.10 -9.61
N LEU A 54 1.37 21.11 -10.27
CA LEU A 54 0.17 20.43 -9.76
C LEU A 54 0.45 19.75 -8.42
N GLY A 55 1.54 18.98 -8.31
CA GLY A 55 1.95 18.34 -7.06
C GLY A 55 2.11 19.34 -5.92
N GLN A 56 2.75 20.48 -6.19
CA GLN A 56 2.88 21.57 -5.22
C GLN A 56 1.50 22.15 -4.83
N ARG A 57 0.59 22.33 -5.79
CA ARG A 57 -0.77 22.85 -5.53
C ARG A 57 -1.62 21.88 -4.71
N LEU A 58 -1.50 20.57 -4.97
CA LEU A 58 -2.21 19.53 -4.22
C LEU A 58 -1.86 19.55 -2.73
N GLN A 59 -0.67 20.04 -2.38
CA GLN A 59 -0.28 20.22 -0.99
C GLN A 59 -1.14 21.23 -0.25
N ASP A 60 -1.94 22.08 -0.87
CA ASP A 60 -2.85 23.01 -0.17
C ASP A 60 -4.30 22.92 -0.65
N TYR A 61 -4.58 22.05 -1.63
CA TYR A 61 -5.87 21.93 -2.27
C TYR A 61 -6.89 21.20 -1.38
N ARG A 62 -8.09 21.76 -1.24
CA ARG A 62 -9.15 21.25 -0.35
C ARG A 62 -10.38 20.70 -1.05
N GLN A 63 -10.57 20.95 -2.34
CA GLN A 63 -11.77 20.49 -3.02
C GLN A 63 -11.67 19.01 -3.41
N GLY A 64 -12.83 18.34 -3.45
CA GLY A 64 -12.95 16.91 -3.74
C GLY A 64 -13.05 16.59 -5.23
N SER A 65 -12.26 17.23 -6.09
CA SER A 65 -12.19 16.80 -7.49
C SER A 65 -11.56 15.41 -7.60
N ASP A 66 -11.98 14.61 -8.58
CA ASP A 66 -11.41 13.28 -8.84
C ASP A 66 -10.05 13.39 -9.56
N ILE A 67 -9.09 13.98 -8.87
CA ILE A 67 -7.75 14.25 -9.41
C ILE A 67 -6.99 12.95 -9.68
N ALA A 68 -7.22 11.91 -8.86
CA ALA A 68 -6.56 10.62 -9.02
C ALA A 68 -6.97 9.97 -10.36
N THR A 69 -8.27 9.93 -10.67
CA THR A 69 -8.76 9.43 -11.97
C THR A 69 -8.29 10.30 -13.12
N THR A 70 -8.33 11.62 -12.97
CA THR A 70 -7.86 12.56 -14.01
C THR A 70 -6.40 12.32 -14.36
N LEU A 71 -5.54 12.16 -13.35
CA LEU A 71 -4.12 11.88 -13.54
C LEU A 71 -3.87 10.48 -14.09
N LYS A 72 -4.61 9.47 -13.63
CA LYS A 72 -4.52 8.09 -14.15
C LYS A 72 -4.86 8.07 -15.64
N SER A 73 -5.91 8.78 -16.06
CA SER A 73 -6.28 8.93 -17.48
C SER A 73 -5.22 9.68 -18.29
N LEU A 74 -4.72 10.81 -17.76
CA LEU A 74 -3.67 11.60 -18.41
C LEU A 74 -2.40 10.78 -18.68
N LEU A 75 -1.99 9.95 -17.70
CA LEU A 75 -0.72 9.22 -17.72
C LEU A 75 -0.84 7.80 -18.26
N ALA A 76 -2.04 7.33 -18.61
CA ALA A 76 -2.31 5.95 -19.02
C ALA A 76 -1.40 5.48 -20.17
N ASP A 77 -1.21 6.33 -21.19
CA ASP A 77 -0.41 6.03 -22.38
C ASP A 77 1.08 5.80 -22.09
N LEU A 78 1.56 6.33 -20.95
CA LEU A 78 2.94 6.15 -20.52
C LEU A 78 3.13 4.86 -19.72
N GLY A 79 2.06 4.18 -19.29
CA GLY A 79 2.14 2.96 -18.48
C GLY A 79 2.86 3.17 -17.14
N GLU A 80 3.59 2.15 -16.68
CA GLU A 80 4.31 2.22 -15.40
C GLU A 80 5.46 3.22 -15.41
N THR A 81 5.65 3.91 -14.27
CA THR A 81 6.71 4.88 -14.02
C THR A 81 6.78 6.00 -15.07
N PRO A 82 5.65 6.69 -15.33
CA PRO A 82 5.50 7.57 -16.49
C PRO A 82 6.51 8.71 -16.51
N THR A 83 6.89 9.25 -15.35
CA THR A 83 7.87 10.34 -15.24
C THR A 83 9.24 9.98 -15.82
N TYR A 84 9.65 8.71 -15.79
CA TYR A 84 10.92 8.24 -16.37
C TYR A 84 10.90 8.19 -17.90
N LYS A 85 9.71 8.09 -18.50
CA LYS A 85 9.51 8.05 -19.96
C LYS A 85 9.37 9.45 -20.58
N MET A 86 9.17 10.48 -19.76
CA MET A 86 9.07 11.86 -20.22
C MET A 86 10.46 12.47 -20.53
N GLN A 87 10.53 13.27 -21.59
CA GLN A 87 11.71 14.06 -21.94
C GLN A 87 11.96 15.14 -20.88
N GLY A 88 13.22 15.32 -20.50
CA GLY A 88 13.64 16.27 -19.47
C GLY A 88 15.01 15.92 -18.94
N TYR A 89 15.60 16.79 -18.14
CA TYR A 89 16.79 16.44 -17.36
C TYR A 89 16.39 15.66 -16.10
N GLU A 90 17.32 14.87 -15.56
CA GLU A 90 17.03 13.91 -14.48
C GLU A 90 16.44 14.57 -13.23
N ASP A 91 16.96 15.75 -12.84
CA ASP A 91 16.46 16.46 -11.67
C ASP A 91 15.05 17.00 -11.85
N LEU A 92 14.64 17.35 -13.08
CA LEU A 92 13.25 17.73 -13.33
C LEU A 92 12.35 16.52 -13.11
N ARG A 93 12.67 15.36 -13.69
CA ARG A 93 11.89 14.12 -13.50
C ARG A 93 11.78 13.74 -12.02
N ARG A 94 12.91 13.74 -11.30
CA ARG A 94 12.95 13.43 -9.86
C ARG A 94 12.08 14.39 -9.05
N ASN A 95 12.26 15.69 -9.26
CA ASN A 95 11.49 16.71 -8.53
C ASN A 95 9.99 16.67 -8.87
N THR A 96 9.63 16.41 -10.13
CA THR A 96 8.24 16.24 -10.54
C THR A 96 7.61 15.03 -9.85
N LEU A 97 8.27 13.87 -9.88
CA LEU A 97 7.77 12.67 -9.21
C LEU A 97 7.58 12.92 -7.70
N LYS A 98 8.58 13.53 -7.05
CA LYS A 98 8.52 13.88 -5.64
C LYS A 98 7.32 14.79 -5.33
N SER A 99 7.23 15.94 -5.99
CA SER A 99 6.14 16.90 -5.75
C SER A 99 4.76 16.28 -6.00
N LEU A 100 4.63 15.45 -7.04
CA LEU A 100 3.36 14.80 -7.36
C LEU A 100 2.95 13.77 -6.31
N VAL A 101 3.88 12.89 -5.90
CA VAL A 101 3.62 11.87 -4.87
C VAL A 101 3.27 12.51 -3.53
N GLU A 102 4.07 13.47 -3.07
CA GLU A 102 3.83 14.15 -1.79
C GLU A 102 2.54 14.98 -1.81
N GLY A 103 2.25 15.63 -2.94
CA GLY A 103 1.02 16.38 -3.17
C GLY A 103 -0.23 15.49 -3.11
N LEU A 104 -0.22 14.36 -3.82
CA LEU A 104 -1.32 13.39 -3.81
C LEU A 104 -1.60 12.86 -2.40
N ILE A 105 -0.55 12.47 -1.67
CA ILE A 105 -0.71 11.97 -0.30
C ILE A 105 -1.31 13.06 0.60
N ALA A 106 -0.78 14.28 0.54
CA ALA A 106 -1.27 15.40 1.33
C ALA A 106 -2.71 15.81 0.99
N TRP A 107 -3.11 15.72 -0.28
CA TRP A 107 -4.49 15.94 -0.70
C TRP A 107 -5.41 14.87 -0.12
N THR A 108 -5.06 13.58 -0.24
CA THR A 108 -5.87 12.46 0.25
C THR A 108 -6.04 12.49 1.78
N GLU A 109 -4.99 12.83 2.52
CA GLU A 109 -5.06 13.05 3.98
C GLU A 109 -6.09 14.15 4.32
N ARG A 110 -6.11 15.26 3.56
CA ARG A 110 -7.06 16.36 3.78
C ARG A 110 -8.51 16.01 3.43
N GLN A 111 -8.71 15.11 2.48
CA GLN A 111 -10.04 14.58 2.16
C GLN A 111 -10.54 13.56 3.19
N GLY A 112 -9.86 13.39 4.33
CA GLY A 112 -10.23 12.40 5.34
C GLY A 112 -10.03 10.95 4.90
N GLY A 113 -9.20 10.72 3.88
CA GLY A 113 -8.91 9.38 3.36
C GLY A 113 -9.99 8.79 2.44
N ILE A 114 -10.99 9.57 2.01
CA ILE A 114 -12.06 9.08 1.10
C ILE A 114 -11.49 8.52 -0.22
N ALA A 115 -10.38 9.08 -0.70
CA ALA A 115 -9.77 8.71 -1.98
C ALA A 115 -8.54 7.78 -1.85
N VAL A 116 -8.38 7.06 -0.73
CA VAL A 116 -7.19 6.23 -0.48
C VAL A 116 -6.98 5.19 -1.57
N ASP A 117 -8.02 4.46 -1.98
CA ASP A 117 -7.87 3.39 -2.97
C ASP A 117 -7.41 3.93 -4.33
N GLN A 118 -8.06 4.99 -4.84
CA GLN A 118 -7.66 5.64 -6.10
C GLN A 118 -6.25 6.24 -6.02
N THR A 119 -5.87 6.74 -4.84
CA THR A 119 -4.54 7.29 -4.59
C THR A 119 -3.49 6.18 -4.60
N LEU A 120 -3.73 5.06 -3.92
CA LEU A 120 -2.82 3.92 -3.90
C LEU A 120 -2.63 3.33 -5.31
N ASP A 121 -3.70 3.21 -6.08
CA ASP A 121 -3.67 2.81 -7.48
C ASP A 121 -2.75 3.71 -8.33
N LEU A 122 -2.90 5.03 -8.17
CA LEU A 122 -2.08 6.00 -8.90
C LEU A 122 -0.63 5.99 -8.40
N LEU A 123 -0.39 5.91 -7.10
CA LEU A 123 0.95 5.80 -6.55
C LEU A 123 1.66 4.52 -7.02
N HIS A 124 0.93 3.41 -7.14
CA HIS A 124 1.48 2.16 -7.66
C HIS A 124 1.98 2.34 -9.10
N SER A 125 1.23 3.01 -9.96
CA SER A 125 1.66 3.27 -11.34
C SER A 125 2.81 4.29 -11.42
N LEU A 126 2.85 5.28 -10.52
CA LEU A 126 3.86 6.33 -10.50
C LEU A 126 5.23 5.86 -9.98
N ILE A 127 5.23 5.21 -8.82
CA ILE A 127 6.43 4.96 -8.01
C ILE A 127 6.50 3.52 -7.44
N GLY A 128 5.40 2.77 -7.50
CA GLY A 128 5.29 1.40 -6.99
C GLY A 128 5.09 1.32 -5.48
N ASP A 129 4.95 0.11 -4.94
CA ASP A 129 4.76 -0.12 -3.50
C ASP A 129 6.06 0.18 -2.72
N PRO A 130 6.05 1.06 -1.69
CA PRO A 130 7.24 1.40 -0.90
C PRO A 130 7.84 0.20 -0.14
N ARG A 131 7.04 -0.84 0.13
CA ARG A 131 7.47 -2.06 0.82
C ARG A 131 8.32 -2.95 -0.09
N LEU A 132 8.02 -2.96 -1.39
CA LEU A 132 8.73 -3.77 -2.40
C LEU A 132 9.87 -3.00 -3.07
N TYR A 133 9.69 -1.69 -3.28
CA TYR A 133 10.64 -0.85 -4.02
C TYR A 133 11.13 0.34 -3.17
N PRO A 134 11.77 0.10 -2.00
CA PRO A 134 12.14 1.16 -1.06
C PRO A 134 13.07 2.21 -1.69
N ILE A 135 13.91 1.82 -2.65
CA ILE A 135 14.84 2.74 -3.33
C ILE A 135 14.12 3.78 -4.19
N ARG A 136 12.95 3.47 -4.74
CA ARG A 136 12.16 4.41 -5.54
C ARG A 136 11.60 5.55 -4.68
N TRP A 137 11.36 5.25 -3.40
CA TRP A 137 10.80 6.17 -2.41
C TRP A 137 11.84 6.96 -1.62
N LYS A 138 13.15 6.80 -1.92
CA LYS A 138 14.24 7.39 -1.12
C LYS A 138 14.19 8.92 -1.00
N ASP A 139 13.67 9.59 -2.03
CA ASP A 139 13.64 11.07 -2.13
C ASP A 139 12.31 11.67 -1.61
N ILE A 140 11.33 10.81 -1.31
CA ILE A 140 10.02 11.17 -0.75
C ILE A 140 10.17 11.33 0.76
N ASP A 141 9.50 12.32 1.33
CA ASP A 141 9.48 12.52 2.78
C ASP A 141 9.12 11.22 3.55
N PRO A 142 9.93 10.81 4.55
CA PRO A 142 9.68 9.58 5.30
C PRO A 142 8.30 9.49 5.95
N SER A 143 7.73 10.62 6.39
CA SER A 143 6.38 10.66 6.97
C SER A 143 5.30 10.32 5.93
N LYS A 144 5.49 10.73 4.67
CA LYS A 144 4.57 10.40 3.57
C LYS A 144 4.65 8.93 3.21
N ARG A 145 5.85 8.35 3.23
CA ARG A 145 6.01 6.90 3.10
C ARG A 145 5.30 6.14 4.21
N GLU A 146 5.43 6.59 5.46
CA GLU A 146 4.74 5.99 6.60
C GLU A 146 3.20 6.06 6.45
N THR A 147 2.67 7.19 5.99
CA THR A 147 1.23 7.33 5.66
C THR A 147 0.79 6.28 4.64
N VAL A 148 1.54 6.10 3.55
CA VAL A 148 1.21 5.11 2.52
C VAL A 148 1.33 3.68 3.06
N GLU A 149 2.35 3.37 3.87
CA GLU A 149 2.47 2.07 4.55
C GLU A 149 1.27 1.79 5.47
N LYS A 150 0.73 2.80 6.16
CA LYS A 150 -0.50 2.66 6.97
C LYS A 150 -1.73 2.36 6.11
N TRP A 151 -1.90 3.05 4.99
CA TRP A 151 -3.00 2.77 4.06
C TRP A 151 -2.91 1.35 3.49
N LEU A 152 -1.73 0.95 3.03
CA LEU A 152 -1.48 -0.40 2.52
C LEU A 152 -1.68 -1.47 3.59
N THR A 153 -1.36 -1.16 4.85
CA THR A 153 -1.60 -2.06 5.99
C THR A 153 -3.09 -2.33 6.18
N LYS A 154 -3.91 -1.29 6.15
CA LYS A 154 -5.37 -1.42 6.22
C LYS A 154 -5.92 -2.25 5.06
N VAL A 155 -5.55 -1.89 3.83
CA VAL A 155 -5.99 -2.62 2.62
C VAL A 155 -5.56 -4.09 2.67
N THR A 156 -4.34 -4.39 3.16
CA THR A 156 -3.83 -5.76 3.29
C THR A 156 -4.61 -6.56 4.34
N LEU A 157 -4.94 -5.95 5.48
CA LEU A 157 -5.74 -6.58 6.54
C LEU A 157 -7.13 -6.96 6.01
N GLU A 158 -7.77 -6.05 5.28
CA GLU A 158 -9.07 -6.31 4.65
C GLU A 158 -8.98 -7.39 3.56
N ALA A 159 -7.95 -7.33 2.72
CA ALA A 159 -7.74 -8.31 1.66
C ALA A 159 -7.53 -9.72 2.23
N PHE A 160 -6.82 -9.89 3.35
CA PHE A 160 -6.66 -11.20 3.99
C PHE A 160 -8.00 -11.87 4.30
N PHE A 161 -8.93 -11.17 4.95
CA PHE A 161 -10.24 -11.75 5.28
C PHE A 161 -11.11 -11.97 4.04
N ARG A 162 -11.00 -11.12 3.01
CA ARG A 162 -11.68 -11.36 1.72
C ARG A 162 -11.17 -12.62 1.03
N VAL A 163 -9.84 -12.81 0.95
CA VAL A 163 -9.24 -14.01 0.35
C VAL A 163 -9.65 -15.25 1.14
N ILE A 164 -9.64 -15.21 2.48
CA ILE A 164 -10.11 -16.34 3.30
C ILE A 164 -11.55 -16.71 2.94
N ARG A 165 -12.47 -15.74 2.83
CA ARG A 165 -13.90 -15.99 2.58
C ARG A 165 -14.17 -16.55 1.17
N GLU A 166 -13.33 -16.20 0.19
CA GLU A 166 -13.48 -16.67 -1.18
C GLU A 166 -12.81 -18.04 -1.42
N LEU A 167 -11.88 -18.45 -0.56
CA LEU A 167 -11.32 -19.79 -0.60
C LEU A 167 -12.30 -20.82 0.00
N PRO A 168 -12.34 -22.05 -0.53
CA PRO A 168 -13.09 -23.14 0.09
C PRO A 168 -12.38 -23.60 1.37
N THR A 169 -12.61 -22.91 2.48
CA THR A 169 -12.03 -23.27 3.78
C THR A 169 -12.96 -24.18 4.57
N HIS A 170 -12.39 -25.01 5.44
CA HIS A 170 -13.17 -25.91 6.29
C HIS A 170 -13.62 -25.27 7.62
N ARG A 171 -13.39 -23.96 7.85
CA ARG A 171 -13.63 -23.27 9.14
C ARG A 171 -14.14 -21.83 8.97
N ASP A 172 -15.20 -21.67 8.18
CA ASP A 172 -15.80 -20.35 7.91
C ASP A 172 -16.34 -19.69 9.20
N ASP A 173 -16.71 -20.49 10.21
CA ASP A 173 -17.18 -20.06 11.53
C ASP A 173 -16.14 -19.23 12.31
N MET A 174 -14.84 -19.47 12.08
CA MET A 174 -13.76 -18.76 12.78
C MET A 174 -13.31 -17.48 12.07
N VAL A 175 -13.72 -17.27 10.82
CA VAL A 175 -13.25 -16.15 9.99
C VAL A 175 -13.82 -14.83 10.49
N GLU A 176 -15.12 -14.80 10.79
CA GLU A 176 -15.80 -13.61 11.26
C GLU A 176 -15.30 -13.17 12.65
N GLU A 177 -15.15 -14.11 13.59
CA GLU A 177 -14.60 -13.80 14.92
C GLU A 177 -13.18 -13.24 14.84
N ARG A 178 -12.32 -13.82 13.98
CA ARG A 178 -10.94 -13.35 13.77
C ARG A 178 -10.90 -12.00 13.08
N GLU A 179 -11.78 -11.76 12.11
CA GLU A 179 -11.91 -10.46 11.46
C GLU A 179 -12.29 -9.38 12.46
N GLN A 180 -13.36 -9.60 13.24
CA GLN A 180 -13.79 -8.67 14.28
C GLN A 180 -12.68 -8.43 15.31
N PHE A 181 -11.98 -9.49 15.72
CA PHE A 181 -10.87 -9.39 16.67
C PHE A 181 -9.75 -8.49 16.14
N TRP A 182 -9.21 -8.77 14.95
CA TRP A 182 -8.06 -8.03 14.42
C TRP A 182 -8.42 -6.60 13.99
N ARG A 183 -9.64 -6.37 13.49
CA ARG A 183 -10.16 -5.01 13.26
C ARG A 183 -10.21 -4.20 14.55
N GLY A 184 -10.50 -4.85 15.67
CA GLY A 184 -10.40 -4.25 17.00
C GLY A 184 -9.01 -3.75 17.37
N PHE A 185 -7.95 -4.13 16.63
CA PHE A 185 -6.57 -3.68 16.85
C PHE A 185 -5.98 -2.90 15.65
N GLU A 186 -6.79 -2.56 14.65
CA GLU A 186 -6.32 -1.95 13.39
C GLU A 186 -5.39 -0.74 13.61
N LYS A 187 -5.70 0.17 14.56
CA LYS A 187 -4.86 1.34 14.84
C LYS A 187 -3.49 0.99 15.44
N SER A 188 -3.38 -0.19 16.07
CA SER A 188 -2.15 -0.69 16.68
C SER A 188 -1.30 -1.51 15.70
N ILE A 189 -1.87 -1.94 14.57
CA ILE A 189 -1.15 -2.67 13.52
C ILE A 189 -0.34 -1.67 12.71
N LEU A 190 0.98 -1.77 12.80
CA LEU A 190 1.92 -0.89 12.13
C LEU A 190 2.16 -1.31 10.68
N ARG A 191 2.18 -2.63 10.42
CA ARG A 191 2.45 -3.22 9.10
C ARG A 191 1.63 -4.48 8.90
N ALA A 192 1.19 -4.73 7.68
CA ALA A 192 0.56 -5.98 7.28
C ALA A 192 1.08 -6.48 5.93
N TRP A 193 1.21 -7.81 5.81
CA TRP A 193 1.61 -8.49 4.59
C TRP A 193 0.83 -9.80 4.43
N LEU A 194 0.01 -9.88 3.37
CA LEU A 194 -0.68 -11.11 3.00
C LEU A 194 0.33 -12.09 2.37
N ILE A 195 0.22 -13.36 2.73
CA ILE A 195 0.96 -14.47 2.11
C ILE A 195 -0.05 -15.51 1.68
N THR A 196 -0.01 -15.95 0.42
CA THR A 196 -0.94 -16.94 -0.09
C THR A 196 -0.24 -18.07 -0.83
N ALA A 197 -0.81 -19.27 -0.74
CA ALA A 197 -0.52 -20.39 -1.64
C ALA A 197 -1.34 -20.28 -2.94
N SER A 198 -1.28 -21.31 -3.78
CA SER A 198 -1.71 -21.29 -5.17
C SER A 198 -3.17 -20.86 -5.38
N ASP A 199 -4.10 -21.31 -4.54
CA ASP A 199 -5.53 -21.11 -4.79
C ASP A 199 -5.94 -19.65 -4.49
N GLY A 200 -5.24 -18.96 -3.59
CA GLY A 200 -5.50 -17.55 -3.29
C GLY A 200 -4.74 -16.56 -4.18
N LEU A 201 -3.89 -17.02 -5.11
CA LEU A 201 -3.04 -16.14 -5.92
C LEU A 201 -3.84 -15.17 -6.80
N GLU A 202 -4.89 -15.67 -7.46
CA GLU A 202 -5.71 -14.85 -8.36
C GLU A 202 -6.53 -13.82 -7.58
N ILE A 203 -7.09 -14.23 -6.45
CA ILE A 203 -7.89 -13.39 -5.56
C ILE A 203 -7.00 -12.29 -4.95
N ALA A 204 -5.84 -12.67 -4.42
CA ALA A 204 -4.87 -11.72 -3.88
C ALA A 204 -4.36 -10.75 -4.95
N ARG A 205 -4.10 -11.22 -6.18
CA ARG A 205 -3.70 -10.35 -7.30
C ARG A 205 -4.79 -9.35 -7.68
N ARG A 206 -6.05 -9.76 -7.67
CA ARG A 206 -7.18 -8.87 -7.93
C ARG A 206 -7.31 -7.79 -6.85
N LEU A 207 -7.07 -8.13 -5.58
CA LEU A 207 -7.24 -7.23 -4.45
C LEU A 207 -6.03 -6.34 -4.16
N LEU A 208 -4.81 -6.82 -4.42
CA LEU A 208 -3.55 -6.19 -3.98
C LEU A 208 -2.53 -5.99 -5.12
N GLY A 209 -2.86 -6.36 -6.36
CA GLY A 209 -1.92 -6.31 -7.48
C GLY A 209 -0.73 -7.26 -7.27
N GLN A 210 0.45 -6.72 -6.99
CA GLN A 210 1.66 -7.52 -6.66
C GLN A 210 2.08 -7.36 -5.19
N SER A 211 1.30 -6.64 -4.39
CA SER A 211 1.66 -6.25 -3.02
C SER A 211 1.28 -7.31 -1.99
N PHE A 212 1.77 -8.54 -2.20
CA PHE A 212 1.61 -9.67 -1.31
C PHE A 212 2.74 -10.70 -1.51
N GLY A 213 2.94 -11.57 -0.53
CA GLY A 213 3.90 -12.67 -0.56
C GLY A 213 3.27 -14.00 -0.99
N LYS A 214 4.11 -14.95 -1.36
CA LYS A 214 3.69 -16.29 -1.77
C LYS A 214 4.34 -17.33 -0.89
N PHE A 215 3.61 -18.38 -0.55
CA PHE A 215 4.27 -19.56 -0.01
C PHE A 215 5.00 -20.30 -1.13
N GLU A 216 6.24 -20.71 -0.87
CA GLU A 216 6.97 -21.62 -1.74
C GLU A 216 6.27 -22.98 -1.76
N ALA A 217 6.22 -23.62 -2.94
CA ALA A 217 5.64 -24.94 -3.07
C ALA A 217 6.46 -25.96 -2.28
N GLY A 218 5.78 -26.78 -1.47
CA GLY A 218 6.43 -27.79 -0.64
C GLY A 218 5.42 -28.73 0.00
N SER A 219 5.88 -29.87 0.49
CA SER A 219 5.03 -30.92 1.09
C SER A 219 4.25 -30.45 2.32
N ASN A 220 4.66 -29.34 2.95
CA ASN A 220 4.03 -28.76 4.13
C ASN A 220 3.15 -27.54 3.84
N VAL A 221 2.90 -27.21 2.57
CA VAL A 221 2.05 -26.09 2.12
C VAL A 221 0.88 -26.65 1.31
N ARG A 222 -0.35 -26.49 1.83
CA ARG A 222 -1.55 -26.81 1.05
C ARG A 222 -1.91 -25.63 0.15
N ARG A 223 -2.68 -25.92 -0.90
CA ARG A 223 -3.05 -24.93 -1.92
C ARG A 223 -3.90 -23.77 -1.38
N ASP A 224 -4.63 -24.01 -0.30
CA ASP A 224 -5.49 -23.09 0.43
C ASP A 224 -4.79 -22.37 1.61
N HIS A 225 -3.46 -22.50 1.75
CA HIS A 225 -2.72 -21.84 2.83
C HIS A 225 -2.74 -20.31 2.68
N LEU A 226 -3.10 -19.64 3.78
CA LEU A 226 -3.03 -18.20 3.93
C LEU A 226 -2.29 -17.85 5.22
N GLY A 227 -1.41 -16.86 5.11
CA GLY A 227 -0.72 -16.22 6.21
C GLY A 227 -0.96 -14.71 6.17
N LEU A 228 -1.14 -14.11 7.33
CA LEU A 228 -1.11 -12.68 7.52
C LEU A 228 0.05 -12.37 8.46
N MET A 229 1.10 -11.75 7.92
CA MET A 229 2.21 -11.27 8.72
C MET A 229 1.91 -9.84 9.16
N LEU A 230 1.87 -9.59 10.47
CA LEU A 230 1.60 -8.27 11.03
C LEU A 230 2.77 -7.80 11.87
N GLN A 231 3.05 -6.49 11.86
CA GLN A 231 3.80 -5.85 12.93
C GLN A 231 2.80 -5.14 13.85
N ILE A 232 2.79 -5.48 15.13
CA ILE A 232 1.91 -4.89 16.13
C ILE A 232 2.73 -4.60 17.40
N GLY A 233 2.83 -3.32 17.76
CA GLY A 233 3.79 -2.86 18.76
C GLY A 233 5.22 -3.31 18.43
N ASN A 234 5.91 -3.90 19.42
CA ASN A 234 7.27 -4.42 19.28
C ASN A 234 7.33 -5.90 18.86
N TYR A 235 6.30 -6.42 18.20
CA TYR A 235 6.24 -7.79 17.73
C TYR A 235 5.89 -7.89 16.25
N VAL A 236 6.53 -8.85 15.56
CA VAL A 236 6.05 -9.39 14.28
C VAL A 236 5.31 -10.69 14.58
N ILE A 237 4.15 -10.86 13.96
CA ILE A 237 3.29 -12.02 14.16
C ILE A 237 2.93 -12.66 12.82
N LEU A 238 2.72 -13.96 12.82
CA LEU A 238 2.19 -14.70 11.68
C LEU A 238 0.89 -15.39 12.08
N GLU A 239 -0.22 -14.90 11.56
CA GLU A 239 -1.57 -15.44 11.70
C GLU A 239 -1.84 -16.36 10.50
N MET A 240 -2.20 -17.62 10.73
CA MET A 240 -2.49 -18.59 9.64
C MET A 240 -3.93 -19.07 9.67
N ASN A 241 -4.52 -19.36 8.50
CA ASN A 241 -5.90 -19.84 8.40
C ASN A 241 -6.12 -21.25 8.97
N GLU A 242 -5.16 -22.18 8.79
CA GLU A 242 -5.42 -23.60 9.07
C GLU A 242 -5.20 -24.07 10.50
N THR A 243 -4.05 -23.70 11.08
CA THR A 243 -3.62 -24.27 12.37
C THR A 243 -4.26 -23.54 13.55
N GLY A 244 -4.92 -22.40 13.27
CA GLY A 244 -5.34 -21.45 14.29
C GLY A 244 -4.19 -20.94 15.15
N SER A 245 -2.93 -21.20 14.82
CA SER A 245 -1.80 -20.80 15.64
C SER A 245 -1.22 -19.49 15.11
N THR A 246 -1.10 -18.50 15.98
CA THR A 246 -0.39 -17.26 15.71
C THR A 246 0.97 -17.32 16.38
N LEU A 247 2.02 -17.12 15.58
CA LEU A 247 3.40 -17.09 16.05
C LEU A 247 3.80 -15.65 16.31
N PHE A 248 4.52 -15.38 17.40
CA PHE A 248 4.96 -14.05 17.82
C PHE A 248 6.48 -14.01 17.97
N TRP A 249 7.12 -13.04 17.33
CA TRP A 249 8.56 -12.75 17.45
C TRP A 249 8.75 -11.30 17.91
N PRO A 250 9.61 -11.02 18.90
CA PRO A 250 10.04 -9.66 19.17
C PRO A 250 10.72 -9.04 17.94
N VAL A 251 10.49 -7.75 17.70
CA VAL A 251 11.20 -7.02 16.65
C VAL A 251 12.71 -7.05 16.93
N GLY A 252 13.48 -7.47 15.92
CA GLY A 252 14.94 -7.62 16.02
C GLY A 252 15.42 -8.99 16.47
N ASP A 253 14.50 -9.92 16.80
CA ASP A 253 14.85 -11.31 17.04
C ASP A 253 15.49 -11.97 15.79
N GLN A 254 16.55 -12.75 15.98
CA GLN A 254 17.29 -13.37 14.88
C GLN A 254 16.48 -14.43 14.10
N GLY A 255 15.45 -15.01 14.72
CA GLY A 255 14.52 -15.95 14.10
C GLY A 255 13.26 -15.28 13.55
N MET A 256 13.18 -13.95 13.56
CA MET A 256 12.05 -13.20 13.02
C MET A 256 12.07 -13.24 11.48
N PRO A 257 10.98 -13.68 10.83
CA PRO A 257 10.88 -13.59 9.38
C PRO A 257 10.96 -12.12 8.91
N THR A 258 11.68 -11.88 7.82
CA THR A 258 11.70 -10.55 7.21
C THR A 258 10.32 -10.24 6.60
N LEU A 259 9.75 -9.10 6.95
CA LEU A 259 8.51 -8.60 6.35
C LEU A 259 8.70 -8.29 4.86
N PHE A 260 7.60 -8.36 4.10
CA PHE A 260 7.50 -7.92 2.71
C PHE A 260 8.35 -8.69 1.69
N ARG A 261 8.78 -9.92 2.00
CA ARG A 261 9.37 -10.80 0.99
C ARG A 261 8.30 -11.24 0.00
N GLN A 262 8.72 -11.45 -1.25
CA GLN A 262 7.82 -11.97 -2.28
C GLN A 262 7.54 -13.47 -2.11
N ASN A 263 8.50 -14.23 -1.57
CA ASN A 263 8.38 -15.66 -1.35
C ASN A 263 8.75 -16.01 0.10
N TYR A 264 8.06 -16.99 0.65
CA TYR A 264 8.23 -17.48 2.01
C TYR A 264 8.19 -19.01 2.03
N SER A 265 9.22 -19.62 2.60
CA SER A 265 9.20 -21.03 2.95
C SER A 265 8.49 -21.22 4.29
N ARG A 266 7.39 -22.00 4.28
CA ARG A 266 6.67 -22.31 5.53
C ARG A 266 7.53 -23.14 6.48
N SER A 267 8.33 -24.07 5.97
CA SER A 267 9.23 -24.89 6.82
C SER A 267 10.31 -24.03 7.45
N GLU A 268 10.88 -23.09 6.70
CA GLU A 268 11.86 -22.13 7.21
C GLU A 268 11.26 -21.30 8.36
N ILE A 269 10.09 -20.68 8.15
CA ILE A 269 9.43 -19.88 9.20
C ILE A 269 9.18 -20.69 10.47
N LEU A 270 8.66 -21.92 10.34
CA LEU A 270 8.40 -22.78 11.49
C LEU A 270 9.69 -23.21 12.19
N SER A 271 10.74 -23.51 11.42
CA SER A 271 12.05 -23.88 11.97
C SER A 271 12.71 -22.71 12.72
N MET A 272 12.56 -21.49 12.22
CA MET A 272 13.07 -20.28 12.87
C MET A 272 12.36 -20.01 14.21
N PHE A 273 11.11 -20.46 14.35
CA PHE A 273 10.38 -20.36 15.61
C PHE A 273 10.87 -21.39 16.64
N SER A 274 11.21 -22.62 16.20
CA SER A 274 11.73 -23.69 17.05
C SER A 274 13.19 -23.46 17.46
N GLY A 275 13.43 -22.72 18.54
CA GLY A 275 14.81 -22.44 18.97
C GLY A 275 15.02 -21.88 20.38
N GLY A 276 13.99 -21.77 21.22
CA GLY A 276 14.16 -21.31 22.59
C GLY A 276 12.84 -21.10 23.32
N SER A 277 12.87 -21.12 24.65
CA SER A 277 11.70 -20.82 25.47
C SER A 277 11.31 -19.34 25.39
N LYS A 278 10.05 -19.04 25.68
CA LYS A 278 9.52 -17.66 25.78
C LYS A 278 10.36 -16.78 26.72
N SER A 279 10.97 -17.36 27.76
CA SER A 279 11.85 -16.63 28.69
C SER A 279 13.17 -16.18 28.08
N THR A 280 13.68 -16.90 27.07
CA THR A 280 14.99 -16.65 26.46
C THR A 280 14.86 -15.79 25.21
N THR A 281 13.90 -16.11 24.33
CA THR A 281 13.76 -15.46 23.02
C THR A 281 12.64 -14.45 22.97
N GLY A 282 11.76 -14.42 23.98
CA GLY A 282 10.52 -13.65 23.93
C GLY A 282 9.49 -14.15 22.91
N ARG A 283 9.80 -15.22 22.15
CA ARG A 283 8.90 -15.83 21.17
C ARG A 283 7.78 -16.59 21.87
N PHE A 284 6.57 -16.53 21.35
CA PHE A 284 5.45 -17.31 21.87
C PHE A 284 4.41 -17.59 20.80
N LEU A 285 3.56 -18.59 21.04
CA LEU A 285 2.47 -18.94 20.15
C LEU A 285 1.15 -18.88 20.89
N LEU A 286 0.10 -18.49 20.20
CA LEU A 286 -1.27 -18.54 20.69
C LEU A 286 -2.14 -19.31 19.72
N GLN A 287 -3.15 -20.00 20.23
CA GLN A 287 -4.06 -20.81 19.41
C GLN A 287 -5.48 -20.24 19.46
N HIS A 288 -6.13 -20.24 18.30
CA HIS A 288 -7.54 -19.94 18.04
C HIS A 288 -8.44 -21.15 18.28
N LEU A 289 -7.91 -22.23 18.86
CA LEU A 289 -8.69 -23.44 19.11
C LEU A 289 -9.63 -23.24 20.31
N PRO A 290 -10.81 -23.89 20.30
CA PRO A 290 -11.66 -24.00 21.48
C PRO A 290 -10.86 -24.44 22.73
N PRO A 291 -11.26 -24.00 23.93
CA PRO A 291 -12.56 -23.42 24.28
C PRO A 291 -12.71 -21.92 23.94
N LYS A 292 -13.94 -21.40 24.08
CA LYS A 292 -14.47 -20.04 23.77
C LYS A 292 -13.73 -18.82 24.39
N ASN A 293 -12.44 -18.93 24.72
CA ASN A 293 -11.68 -17.90 25.43
C ASN A 293 -10.38 -17.47 24.72
N TRP A 294 -10.16 -17.86 23.47
CA TRP A 294 -8.96 -17.48 22.73
C TRP A 294 -8.84 -15.95 22.63
N GLN A 295 -9.94 -15.21 22.38
CA GLN A 295 -9.92 -13.75 22.29
C GLN A 295 -9.40 -13.11 23.58
N SER A 296 -9.78 -13.66 24.74
CA SER A 296 -9.31 -13.16 26.04
C SER A 296 -7.82 -13.46 26.26
N LYS A 297 -7.36 -14.64 25.85
CA LYS A 297 -5.92 -14.99 25.90
C LYS A 297 -5.09 -14.07 25.02
N TYR A 298 -5.52 -13.82 23.78
CA TYR A 298 -4.86 -12.88 22.89
C TYR A 298 -4.88 -11.46 23.46
N ARG A 299 -6.03 -10.96 23.94
CA ARG A 299 -6.11 -9.63 24.57
C ARG A 299 -5.15 -9.48 25.75
N ASN A 300 -5.03 -10.49 26.60
CA ASN A 300 -4.12 -10.46 27.75
C ASN A 300 -2.66 -10.40 27.32
N GLU A 301 -2.27 -11.19 26.32
CA GLU A 301 -0.90 -11.18 25.80
C GLU A 301 -0.58 -9.89 25.04
N LEU A 302 -1.50 -9.39 24.21
CA LEU A 302 -1.36 -8.10 23.53
C LEU A 302 -1.21 -6.96 24.55
N ARG A 303 -2.03 -6.93 25.60
CA ARG A 303 -1.89 -5.94 26.69
C ARG A 303 -0.54 -6.06 27.40
N ARG A 304 -0.05 -7.28 27.64
CA ARG A 304 1.25 -7.54 28.28
C ARG A 304 2.42 -6.99 27.45
N ILE A 305 2.27 -6.93 26.13
CA ILE A 305 3.26 -6.34 25.22
C ILE A 305 2.96 -4.87 24.86
N GLY A 306 2.07 -4.20 25.61
CA GLY A 306 1.76 -2.78 25.45
C GLY A 306 0.80 -2.45 24.31
N VAL A 307 0.10 -3.44 23.76
CA VAL A 307 -0.86 -3.27 22.67
C VAL A 307 -2.28 -3.24 23.24
N SER A 308 -3.02 -2.18 22.92
CA SER A 308 -4.42 -2.00 23.29
C SER A 308 -5.33 -2.07 22.07
N PRO A 309 -6.59 -2.51 22.23
CA PRO A 309 -7.58 -2.39 21.17
C PRO A 309 -7.87 -0.92 20.87
N ASN A 310 -8.43 -0.67 19.69
CA ASN A 310 -8.96 0.62 19.29
C ASN A 310 -9.98 1.07 20.35
N GLY A 311 -9.71 2.24 20.96
CA GLY A 311 -10.72 3.02 21.66
C GLY A 311 -11.71 3.65 20.69
#